data_AF-A0A2A2YEM6-F1
#
_entry.id   AF-A0A2A2YEM6-F1
#
_cell.length_a   1.000
_cell.length_b   1.000
_cell.length_c   1.000
_cell.angle_alpha   90.00
_cell.angle_beta   90.00
_cell.angle_gamma   90.00
#
_symmetry.space_group_name_H-M   'P 1'
#
loop_
_entity.id
_entity.type
_entity.pdbx_description
1 polymer ?
#
loop_
_entity_poly.entity_id
_entity_poly.type
_entity_poly.pdbx_seq_one_letter_code
_entity_poly.pdbx_strand_id
1 'polypeptide(L)'
;MDQPKPFVAGRRRASARSWRGFLLSLAMHSLLVVVACWVVFHEPVSPTKQEFTAHAVAGGKSGGPSQTHPITRKPKVLMPQKRLTSKSASATLALPPMKAMTPEMGLAGLSGGQGKGGFGRGQGAFGGNGLGAGLGNRAGFVGRPVMGAFIRAQRVAVYLDCSGSMRSYLPRVEAEIRKQFPDADVFRFDGARVVGLGDVVVFGRRFHGNAPRLREGPTQTALETLTPNGRSVQAKVRVACEKGSLGAWMDRLLAESYDALVVFSDFQDGVRLYESKKGEPKMVYSDSSYHKVGGVQKGHTRWQREWLEAFAKAPSGAGPRLYLYTVQKEPQAFLQACVAASGGASTSVSWLKNGGRKASP
;
A
#
# COMPACT_ATOMS: atom_id res chain seq x y z
N MET A 1 47.17 70.91 -17.61
CA MET A 1 47.54 70.19 -18.85
C MET A 1 48.20 68.90 -18.41
N ASP A 2 47.39 67.83 -18.35
CA ASP A 2 47.80 66.51 -17.88
C ASP A 2 48.41 65.68 -19.02
N GLN A 3 49.60 65.16 -18.77
CA GLN A 3 50.27 64.13 -19.59
C GLN A 3 50.04 62.74 -18.95
N PRO A 4 49.74 61.69 -19.72
CA PRO A 4 49.34 60.39 -19.19
C PRO A 4 50.53 59.54 -18.73
N LYS A 5 50.36 58.83 -17.61
CA LYS A 5 51.30 57.81 -17.11
C LYS A 5 50.99 56.43 -17.72
N PRO A 6 52.02 55.62 -18.04
CA PRO A 6 51.86 54.37 -18.78
C PRO A 6 51.38 53.19 -17.90
N PHE A 7 50.68 52.28 -18.57
CA PHE A 7 50.13 51.02 -18.06
C PHE A 7 51.26 50.00 -17.80
N VAL A 8 51.45 49.58 -16.55
CA VAL A 8 52.40 48.51 -16.20
C VAL A 8 51.66 47.17 -16.21
N ALA A 9 51.91 46.36 -17.24
CA ALA A 9 51.48 44.97 -17.30
C ALA A 9 52.40 44.08 -16.44
N GLY A 10 51.94 43.71 -15.25
CA GLY A 10 52.59 42.73 -14.38
C GLY A 10 52.36 41.30 -14.86
N ARG A 11 53.43 40.66 -15.35
CA ARG A 11 53.57 39.24 -15.72
C ARG A 11 52.86 38.29 -14.75
N ARG A 12 51.87 37.52 -15.23
CA ARG A 12 51.50 36.23 -14.61
C ARG A 12 52.40 35.13 -15.18
N ARG A 13 53.20 34.51 -14.31
CA ARG A 13 54.04 33.36 -14.60
C ARG A 13 53.19 32.20 -15.10
N ALA A 14 53.51 31.67 -16.27
CA ALA A 14 52.98 30.40 -16.75
C ALA A 14 53.46 29.28 -15.82
N SER A 15 52.52 28.62 -15.14
CA SER A 15 52.80 27.42 -14.33
C SER A 15 53.01 26.23 -15.26
N ALA A 16 54.16 25.58 -15.12
CA ALA A 16 54.56 24.42 -15.90
C ALA A 16 53.52 23.29 -15.78
N ARG A 17 53.02 22.80 -16.92
CA ARG A 17 52.20 21.59 -17.02
C ARG A 17 52.93 20.43 -16.34
N SER A 18 52.46 20.02 -15.17
CA SER A 18 53.01 18.85 -14.50
C SER A 18 52.54 17.60 -15.23
N TRP A 19 53.47 16.92 -15.90
CA TRP A 19 53.25 15.64 -16.58
C TRP A 19 52.69 14.56 -15.64
N ARG A 20 52.90 14.73 -14.33
CA ARG A 20 52.33 13.89 -13.27
C ARG A 20 50.80 13.87 -13.27
N GLY A 21 50.15 15.02 -13.48
CA GLY A 21 48.69 15.11 -13.52
C GLY A 21 48.09 14.40 -14.74
N PHE A 22 48.77 14.50 -15.89
CA PHE A 22 48.35 13.80 -17.11
C PHE A 22 48.49 12.29 -16.97
N LEU A 23 49.63 11.80 -16.45
CA LEU A 23 49.85 10.37 -16.22
C LEU A 23 48.86 9.79 -15.20
N LEU A 24 48.55 10.53 -14.14
CA LEU A 24 47.56 10.09 -13.14
C LEU A 24 46.15 9.99 -13.74
N SER A 25 45.76 10.96 -14.57
CA SER A 25 44.48 10.94 -15.26
C SER A 25 44.37 9.75 -16.23
N LEU A 26 45.43 9.49 -16.99
CA LEU A 26 45.48 8.38 -17.93
C LEU A 26 45.42 7.02 -17.21
N ALA A 27 46.16 6.86 -16.11
CA ALA A 27 46.12 5.66 -15.28
C ALA A 27 44.70 5.40 -14.74
N MET A 28 44.03 6.44 -14.23
CA MET A 28 42.67 6.30 -13.69
C MET A 28 41.65 5.90 -14.76
N HIS A 29 41.76 6.45 -15.97
CA HIS A 29 40.87 6.08 -17.08
C HIS A 29 41.14 4.66 -17.57
N SER A 30 42.40 4.26 -17.68
CA SER A 30 42.75 2.89 -18.06
C SER A 30 42.22 1.85 -17.05
N LEU A 31 42.26 2.17 -15.75
CA LEU A 31 41.69 1.31 -14.71
C LEU A 31 40.17 1.15 -14.87
N LEU A 32 39.44 2.24 -15.13
CA LEU A 32 37.98 2.18 -15.33
C LEU A 32 37.59 1.33 -16.54
N VAL A 33 38.35 1.41 -17.64
CA VAL A 33 38.10 0.59 -18.84
C VAL A 33 38.32 -0.89 -18.54
N VAL A 34 39.39 -1.25 -17.81
CA VAL A 34 39.65 -2.64 -17.43
C VAL A 34 38.53 -3.21 -16.55
N VAL A 35 38.03 -2.42 -15.58
CA VAL A 35 36.91 -2.84 -14.73
C VAL A 35 35.63 -3.03 -15.54
N ALA A 36 35.32 -2.13 -16.48
CA ALA A 36 34.16 -2.26 -17.35
C ALA A 36 34.23 -3.51 -18.24
N CYS A 37 35.40 -3.78 -18.84
CA CYS A 37 35.63 -5.00 -19.60
C CYS A 37 35.46 -6.25 -18.72
N TRP A 38 36.01 -6.25 -17.51
CA TRP A 38 35.87 -7.38 -16.58
C TRP A 38 34.40 -7.71 -16.31
N VAL A 39 33.55 -6.70 -16.08
CA VAL A 39 32.11 -6.92 -15.85
C VAL A 39 31.44 -7.57 -17.05
N VAL A 40 31.68 -7.04 -18.27
CA VAL A 40 31.05 -7.55 -19.49
C VAL A 40 31.51 -9.00 -19.80
N PHE A 41 32.78 -9.32 -19.57
CA PHE A 41 33.31 -10.65 -19.87
C PHE A 41 33.02 -11.70 -18.78
N HIS A 42 32.65 -11.28 -17.56
CA HIS A 42 32.29 -12.18 -16.46
C HIS A 42 30.79 -12.25 -16.16
N GLU A 43 29.93 -11.62 -16.97
CA GLU A 43 28.49 -11.87 -16.92
C GLU A 43 28.17 -13.28 -17.47
N PRO A 44 27.53 -14.17 -16.69
CA PRO A 44 27.09 -15.46 -17.22
C PRO A 44 26.03 -15.24 -18.31
N VAL A 45 26.16 -15.99 -19.40
CA VAL A 45 25.19 -16.01 -20.50
C VAL A 45 23.79 -16.21 -19.93
N SER A 46 22.91 -15.24 -20.18
CA SER A 46 21.50 -15.36 -19.81
C SER A 46 20.96 -16.67 -20.39
N PRO A 47 20.33 -17.55 -19.58
CA PRO A 47 19.84 -18.82 -20.11
C PRO A 47 18.85 -18.54 -21.23
N THR A 48 19.03 -19.26 -22.33
CA THR A 48 18.19 -19.24 -23.52
C THR A 48 16.72 -19.31 -23.08
N LYS A 49 15.86 -18.45 -23.62
CA LYS A 49 14.41 -18.50 -23.35
C LYS A 49 13.93 -19.93 -23.57
N GLN A 50 13.65 -20.64 -22.48
CA GLN A 50 13.08 -21.98 -22.54
C GLN A 50 11.73 -21.87 -23.24
N GLU A 51 11.63 -22.47 -24.43
CA GLU A 51 10.35 -22.75 -25.04
C GLU A 51 9.56 -23.66 -24.09
N PHE A 52 8.35 -23.22 -23.75
CA PHE A 52 7.47 -23.92 -22.83
C PHE A 52 7.11 -25.29 -23.38
N THR A 53 7.77 -26.32 -22.86
CA THR A 53 7.34 -27.72 -22.99
C THR A 53 6.52 -28.07 -21.75
N ALA A 54 5.20 -28.16 -21.93
CA ALA A 54 4.30 -28.63 -20.88
C ALA A 54 4.35 -30.17 -20.85
N HIS A 55 5.02 -30.73 -19.85
CA HIS A 55 4.87 -32.15 -19.53
C HIS A 55 3.60 -32.34 -18.69
N ALA A 56 2.52 -32.81 -19.33
CA ALA A 56 1.39 -33.35 -18.61
C ALA A 56 1.70 -34.81 -18.23
N VAL A 57 1.83 -35.09 -16.94
CA VAL A 57 1.77 -36.46 -16.41
C VAL A 57 0.31 -36.74 -16.07
N ALA A 58 -0.25 -37.78 -16.68
CA ALA A 58 -1.63 -38.20 -16.43
C ALA A 58 -1.77 -38.71 -14.99
N GLY A 59 -2.37 -37.89 -14.13
CA GLY A 59 -2.74 -38.28 -12.77
C GLY A 59 -4.09 -38.97 -12.74
N GLY A 60 -4.11 -40.30 -12.89
CA GLY A 60 -5.28 -41.15 -12.66
C GLY A 60 -4.93 -42.63 -12.85
N LYS A 61 -5.42 -43.50 -11.94
CA LYS A 61 -5.07 -44.93 -11.81
C LYS A 61 -4.80 -45.65 -13.15
N SER A 62 -3.50 -45.85 -13.41
CA SER A 62 -2.81 -46.68 -14.42
C SER A 62 -1.82 -45.81 -15.21
N GLY A 63 -0.53 -45.94 -14.87
CA GLY A 63 0.55 -45.18 -15.48
C GLY A 63 0.77 -45.59 -16.93
N GLY A 64 0.27 -44.78 -17.86
CA GLY A 64 0.65 -44.80 -19.27
C GLY A 64 1.64 -43.68 -19.59
N PRO A 65 2.54 -43.85 -20.58
CA PRO A 65 3.57 -42.86 -20.91
C PRO A 65 2.99 -41.59 -21.54
N SER A 66 3.64 -40.45 -21.27
CA SER A 66 3.26 -39.12 -21.73
C SER A 66 3.20 -39.01 -23.25
N GLN A 67 2.06 -38.57 -23.79
CA GLN A 67 1.95 -38.11 -25.17
C GLN A 67 2.05 -36.58 -25.25
N THR A 68 2.93 -36.10 -26.12
CA THR A 68 3.14 -34.69 -26.42
C THR A 68 2.23 -34.25 -27.57
N HIS A 69 1.29 -33.34 -27.32
CA HIS A 69 0.56 -32.65 -28.39
C HIS A 69 1.06 -31.20 -28.51
N PRO A 70 1.55 -30.77 -29.69
CA PRO A 70 1.95 -29.39 -29.89
C PRO A 70 0.74 -28.46 -29.90
N ILE A 71 0.73 -27.49 -28.99
CA ILE A 71 -0.29 -26.43 -28.95
C ILE A 71 0.07 -25.41 -30.04
N THR A 72 -0.57 -25.51 -31.21
CA THR A 72 -0.54 -24.47 -32.24
C THR A 72 -1.27 -23.23 -31.74
N ARG A 73 -0.53 -22.14 -31.52
CA ARG A 73 -1.12 -20.83 -31.20
C ARG A 73 -1.97 -20.39 -32.39
N LYS A 74 -3.27 -20.16 -32.15
CA LYS A 74 -4.15 -19.56 -33.16
C LYS A 74 -3.59 -18.19 -33.58
N PRO A 75 -3.57 -17.85 -34.87
CA PRO A 75 -3.05 -16.57 -35.34
C PRO A 75 -3.87 -15.41 -34.78
N LYS A 76 -3.16 -14.34 -34.42
CA LYS A 76 -3.75 -13.08 -33.94
C LYS A 76 -4.54 -12.46 -35.08
N VAL A 77 -5.87 -12.45 -34.99
CA VAL A 77 -6.72 -11.76 -35.97
C VAL A 77 -6.55 -10.26 -35.78
N LEU A 78 -6.01 -9.59 -36.80
CA LEU A 78 -5.87 -8.14 -36.84
C LEU A 78 -7.25 -7.52 -37.06
N MET A 79 -7.80 -6.83 -36.05
CA MET A 79 -9.06 -6.11 -36.18
C MET A 79 -8.82 -4.78 -36.93
N PRO A 80 -9.53 -4.48 -38.03
CA PRO A 80 -9.34 -3.22 -38.74
C PRO A 80 -9.87 -2.03 -37.91
N GLN A 81 -9.01 -1.04 -37.66
CA GLN A 81 -9.40 0.23 -37.04
C GLN A 81 -10.24 1.03 -38.05
N LYS A 82 -11.54 1.20 -37.77
CA LYS A 82 -12.43 2.04 -38.57
C LYS A 82 -12.32 3.49 -38.09
N ARG A 83 -11.64 4.34 -38.88
CA ARG A 83 -11.53 5.78 -38.64
C ARG A 83 -12.89 6.43 -38.95
N LEU A 84 -13.55 7.00 -37.94
CA LEU A 84 -14.77 7.78 -38.12
C LEU A 84 -14.37 9.20 -38.55
N THR A 85 -14.60 9.56 -39.81
CA THR A 85 -14.50 10.95 -40.28
C THR A 85 -15.90 11.46 -40.57
N SER A 86 -16.34 12.50 -39.85
CA SER A 86 -17.59 13.22 -40.13
C SER A 86 -17.41 14.12 -41.35
N LYS A 87 -18.35 14.05 -42.30
CA LYS A 87 -18.49 15.01 -43.40
C LYS A 87 -19.92 15.56 -43.45
N SER A 88 -20.37 16.25 -42.41
CA SER A 88 -21.41 17.30 -42.49
C SER A 88 -21.71 17.93 -41.13
N ALA A 89 -22.03 19.23 -41.14
CA ALA A 89 -22.23 20.07 -39.95
C ALA A 89 -23.62 19.98 -39.31
N SER A 90 -24.51 19.10 -39.79
CA SER A 90 -25.82 18.84 -39.18
C SER A 90 -26.17 17.36 -39.29
N ALA A 91 -25.87 16.59 -38.25
CA ALA A 91 -26.38 15.23 -38.08
C ALA A 91 -26.92 15.08 -36.66
N THR A 92 -28.25 15.08 -36.54
CA THR A 92 -28.97 14.70 -35.33
C THR A 92 -28.56 13.28 -34.92
N LEU A 93 -27.86 13.15 -33.79
CA LEU A 93 -27.53 11.86 -33.18
C LEU A 93 -28.82 11.17 -32.71
N ALA A 94 -29.29 10.17 -33.44
CA ALA A 94 -30.21 9.18 -32.89
C ALA A 94 -29.39 8.08 -32.22
N LEU A 95 -29.62 7.88 -30.91
CA LEU A 95 -29.05 6.75 -30.17
C LEU A 95 -29.67 5.44 -30.68
N PRO A 96 -28.89 4.36 -30.90
CA PRO A 96 -29.47 3.06 -31.20
C PRO A 96 -30.32 2.57 -30.01
N PRO A 97 -31.48 1.92 -30.27
CA PRO A 97 -32.37 1.48 -29.20
C PRO A 97 -31.67 0.43 -28.32
N MET A 98 -31.74 0.62 -27.00
CA MET A 98 -31.21 -0.34 -26.02
C MET A 98 -32.01 -1.65 -26.10
N LYS A 99 -31.32 -2.79 -26.10
CA LYS A 99 -31.96 -4.09 -25.87
C LYS A 99 -32.58 -4.09 -24.47
N ALA A 100 -33.90 -4.26 -24.40
CA ALA A 100 -34.59 -4.55 -23.16
C ALA A 100 -34.10 -5.88 -22.58
N MET A 101 -33.64 -5.89 -21.33
CA MET A 101 -33.38 -7.11 -20.58
C MET A 101 -34.72 -7.66 -20.08
N THR A 102 -35.18 -8.75 -20.67
CA THR A 102 -36.17 -9.65 -20.06
C THR A 102 -35.47 -10.54 -19.03
N PRO A 103 -36.07 -10.84 -17.87
CA PRO A 103 -35.49 -11.76 -16.90
C PRO A 103 -35.82 -13.19 -17.32
N GLU A 104 -34.92 -13.86 -18.03
CA GLU A 104 -34.98 -15.32 -18.13
C GLU A 104 -34.25 -15.94 -16.95
N MET A 105 -35.04 -16.54 -16.05
CA MET A 105 -34.59 -17.61 -15.15
C MET A 105 -34.13 -18.80 -16.00
N GLY A 106 -32.85 -18.79 -16.36
CA GLY A 106 -32.15 -19.91 -16.99
C GLY A 106 -31.55 -20.82 -15.93
N LEU A 107 -32.33 -21.82 -15.52
CA LEU A 107 -31.96 -22.98 -14.73
C LEU A 107 -30.95 -23.86 -15.51
N ALA A 108 -29.69 -23.41 -15.63
CA ALA A 108 -28.61 -24.18 -16.26
C ALA A 108 -27.28 -23.90 -15.53
N GLY A 109 -27.02 -24.68 -14.47
CA GLY A 109 -25.77 -24.58 -13.70
C GLY A 109 -25.80 -25.30 -12.35
N LEU A 110 -26.97 -25.70 -11.88
CA LEU A 110 -27.12 -26.54 -10.68
C LEU A 110 -27.23 -28.02 -11.08
N SER A 111 -26.12 -28.63 -11.51
CA SER A 111 -25.94 -30.08 -11.36
C SER A 111 -24.47 -30.41 -11.11
N GLY A 112 -24.26 -31.34 -10.18
CA GLY A 112 -23.04 -31.51 -9.38
C GLY A 112 -21.73 -31.73 -10.15
N GLY A 113 -20.67 -31.11 -9.65
CA GLY A 113 -19.29 -31.32 -10.08
C GLY A 113 -18.31 -30.78 -9.06
N GLN A 114 -18.04 -31.61 -8.05
CA GLN A 114 -17.19 -31.41 -6.88
C GLN A 114 -15.88 -30.65 -7.18
N GLY A 115 -15.75 -29.45 -6.62
CA GLY A 115 -14.49 -28.71 -6.59
C GLY A 115 -13.46 -29.40 -5.70
N LYS A 116 -12.28 -29.66 -6.25
CA LYS A 116 -11.08 -30.01 -5.48
C LYS A 116 -9.93 -29.16 -5.98
N GLY A 117 -9.43 -28.31 -5.08
CA GLY A 117 -8.53 -27.19 -5.38
C GLY A 117 -7.19 -27.59 -5.98
N GLY A 118 -6.68 -26.69 -6.81
CA GLY A 118 -5.27 -26.64 -7.22
C GLY A 118 -4.67 -25.31 -6.78
N PHE A 119 -3.87 -25.34 -5.71
CA PHE A 119 -3.00 -24.25 -5.32
C PHE A 119 -1.89 -24.07 -6.38
N GLY A 120 -2.00 -23.03 -7.20
CA GLY A 120 -0.94 -22.61 -8.12
C GLY A 120 -0.10 -21.50 -7.50
N ARG A 121 1.10 -21.82 -7.00
CA ARG A 121 2.16 -20.85 -6.68
C ARG A 121 2.68 -20.24 -7.98
N GLY A 122 2.24 -19.02 -8.31
CA GLY A 122 2.85 -18.19 -9.35
C GLY A 122 3.64 -17.05 -8.71
N GLN A 123 4.97 -17.09 -8.77
CA GLN A 123 5.82 -15.92 -8.50
C GLN A 123 5.60 -14.89 -9.62
N GLY A 124 5.00 -13.75 -9.27
CA GLY A 124 4.83 -12.61 -10.16
C GLY A 124 6.08 -11.74 -10.18
N ALA A 125 6.64 -11.54 -11.37
CA ALA A 125 7.76 -10.66 -11.65
C ALA A 125 7.31 -9.18 -11.70
N PHE A 126 7.21 -8.52 -10.55
CA PHE A 126 7.23 -7.04 -10.47
C PHE A 126 7.99 -6.63 -9.22
N GLY A 127 9.15 -5.99 -9.43
CA GLY A 127 10.03 -5.49 -8.38
C GLY A 127 9.33 -4.42 -7.54
N GLY A 128 8.92 -4.84 -6.34
CA GLY A 128 8.42 -4.05 -5.23
C GLY A 128 8.08 -5.04 -4.12
N ASN A 129 8.34 -4.72 -2.85
CA ASN A 129 8.12 -5.61 -1.70
C ASN A 129 6.62 -5.94 -1.41
N GLY A 130 5.79 -6.08 -2.44
CA GLY A 130 4.46 -6.65 -2.36
C GLY A 130 4.51 -8.09 -2.84
N LEU A 131 4.25 -9.03 -1.93
CA LEU A 131 3.84 -10.39 -2.29
C LEU A 131 2.55 -10.26 -3.12
N GLY A 132 2.71 -10.21 -4.45
CA GLY A 132 1.65 -10.18 -5.43
C GLY A 132 0.95 -11.53 -5.49
N ALA A 133 0.21 -11.86 -4.44
CA ALA A 133 -0.73 -12.95 -4.45
C ALA A 133 -1.86 -12.55 -5.42
N GLY A 134 -1.95 -13.27 -6.55
CA GLY A 134 -3.08 -13.19 -7.45
C GLY A 134 -4.36 -13.58 -6.71
N LEU A 135 -5.08 -12.58 -6.20
CA LEU A 135 -6.42 -12.75 -5.65
C LEU A 135 -7.40 -11.95 -6.47
N GLY A 136 -8.47 -12.64 -6.87
CA GLY A 136 -9.43 -12.22 -7.88
C GLY A 136 -9.89 -10.77 -7.73
N ASN A 137 -9.66 -9.99 -8.77
CA ASN A 137 -10.33 -8.71 -8.93
C ASN A 137 -11.82 -9.00 -9.15
N ARG A 138 -12.69 -8.55 -8.23
CA ARG A 138 -14.05 -8.21 -8.64
C ARG A 138 -13.95 -7.14 -9.74
N ALA A 139 -14.70 -7.32 -10.82
CA ALA A 139 -14.82 -6.30 -11.86
C ALA A 139 -15.24 -4.96 -11.22
N GLY A 140 -14.45 -3.90 -11.43
CA GLY A 140 -14.77 -2.54 -10.95
C GLY A 140 -13.85 -1.92 -9.90
N PHE A 141 -12.92 -2.66 -9.27
CA PHE A 141 -11.92 -2.07 -8.36
C PHE A 141 -10.66 -1.62 -9.13
N VAL A 142 -10.76 -0.49 -9.83
CA VAL A 142 -9.58 0.17 -10.40
C VAL A 142 -8.80 0.82 -9.26
N GLY A 143 -7.56 0.37 -9.05
CA GLY A 143 -6.69 0.96 -8.02
C GLY A 143 -6.40 2.42 -8.33
N ARG A 144 -6.61 3.31 -7.36
CA ARG A 144 -6.28 4.74 -7.49
C ARG A 144 -4.94 5.04 -6.81
N PRO A 145 -4.00 5.73 -7.48
CA PRO A 145 -2.68 6.00 -6.93
C PRO A 145 -2.73 7.10 -5.88
N VAL A 146 -2.43 6.77 -4.63
CA VAL A 146 -2.32 7.73 -3.51
C VAL A 146 -0.92 7.64 -2.94
N MET A 147 -0.15 8.72 -3.04
CA MET A 147 1.19 8.88 -2.42
C MET A 147 2.18 7.71 -2.63
N GLY A 148 2.03 6.93 -3.70
CA GLY A 148 2.91 5.81 -4.03
C GLY A 148 2.33 4.41 -3.84
N ALA A 149 1.10 4.26 -3.34
CA ALA A 149 0.37 3.00 -3.34
C ALA A 149 -0.90 3.10 -4.16
N PHE A 150 -1.36 1.96 -4.69
CA PHE A 150 -2.65 1.85 -5.36
C PHE A 150 -3.71 1.40 -4.38
N ILE A 151 -4.61 2.30 -4.00
CA ILE A 151 -5.76 1.98 -3.16
C ILE A 151 -6.87 1.40 -4.03
N ARG A 152 -7.22 0.13 -3.79
CA ARG A 152 -8.33 -0.57 -4.44
C ARG A 152 -9.55 -0.57 -3.53
N ALA A 153 -10.40 0.46 -3.67
CA ALA A 153 -11.63 0.62 -2.88
C ALA A 153 -12.63 1.53 -3.59
N GLN A 154 -13.91 1.46 -3.22
CA GLN A 154 -14.90 2.50 -3.55
C GLN A 154 -15.18 3.37 -2.32
N ARG A 155 -15.47 2.74 -1.18
CA ARG A 155 -15.70 3.41 0.12
C ARG A 155 -14.44 3.37 0.96
N VAL A 156 -13.88 4.55 1.24
CA VAL A 156 -12.60 4.69 1.96
C VAL A 156 -12.81 5.46 3.26
N ALA A 157 -12.41 4.85 4.36
CA ALA A 157 -12.27 5.54 5.64
C ALA A 157 -10.78 5.82 5.91
N VAL A 158 -10.47 7.04 6.32
CA VAL A 158 -9.11 7.51 6.53
C VAL A 158 -8.94 7.93 7.98
N TYR A 159 -7.95 7.36 8.66
CA TYR A 159 -7.48 7.80 9.95
C TYR A 159 -6.26 8.70 9.78
N LEU A 160 -6.39 9.95 10.21
CA LEU A 160 -5.28 10.88 10.31
C LEU A 160 -4.93 11.07 11.79
N ASP A 161 -3.72 10.66 12.13
CA ASP A 161 -3.12 10.98 13.43
C ASP A 161 -2.88 12.49 13.54
N CYS A 162 -3.59 13.16 14.43
CA CYS A 162 -3.48 14.61 14.64
C CYS A 162 -2.57 15.01 15.81
N SER A 163 -1.71 14.09 16.26
CA SER A 163 -0.66 14.39 17.21
C SER A 163 0.29 15.49 16.71
N GLY A 164 1.03 16.10 17.64
CA GLY A 164 1.91 17.24 17.35
C GLY A 164 2.95 16.96 16.26
N SER A 165 3.47 15.73 16.17
CA SER A 165 4.44 15.32 15.15
C SER A 165 3.83 15.19 13.75
N MET A 166 2.51 15.06 13.64
CA MET A 166 1.80 14.80 12.38
C MET A 166 1.08 16.01 11.81
N ARG A 167 0.76 17.00 12.65
CA ARG A 167 -0.11 18.14 12.33
C ARG A 167 0.30 18.92 11.08
N SER A 168 1.60 19.10 10.84
CA SER A 168 2.12 19.84 9.67
C SER A 168 1.87 19.13 8.33
N TYR A 169 1.67 17.81 8.33
CA TYR A 169 1.47 17.03 7.11
C TYR A 169 0.00 16.90 6.70
N LEU A 170 -0.93 17.06 7.66
CA LEU A 170 -2.35 16.73 7.47
C LEU A 170 -3.02 17.44 6.28
N PRO A 171 -2.84 18.76 6.07
CA PRO A 171 -3.52 19.43 4.95
C PRO A 171 -3.12 18.86 3.59
N ARG A 172 -1.83 18.54 3.42
CA ARG A 172 -1.29 17.98 2.17
C ARG A 172 -1.76 16.55 1.93
N VAL A 173 -1.76 15.74 2.99
CA VAL A 173 -2.19 14.33 2.93
C VAL A 173 -3.67 14.23 2.59
N GLU A 174 -4.49 15.04 3.25
CA GLU A 174 -5.93 15.05 2.98
C GLU A 174 -6.22 15.49 1.54
N ALA A 175 -5.53 16.51 1.04
CA ALA A 175 -5.69 16.96 -0.35
C ALA A 175 -5.35 15.85 -1.37
N GLU A 176 -4.25 15.12 -1.17
CA GLU A 176 -3.86 14.00 -2.06
C GLU A 176 -4.86 12.84 -2.02
N ILE A 177 -5.38 12.53 -0.84
CA ILE A 177 -6.43 11.51 -0.70
C ILE A 177 -7.70 11.96 -1.40
N ARG A 178 -8.20 13.17 -1.12
CA ARG A 178 -9.45 13.68 -1.69
C ARG A 178 -9.40 13.89 -3.19
N LYS A 179 -8.21 14.15 -3.75
CA LYS A 179 -7.99 14.17 -5.20
C LYS A 179 -8.37 12.85 -5.85
N GLN A 180 -8.06 11.73 -5.19
CA GLN A 180 -8.36 10.39 -5.71
C GLN A 180 -9.69 9.85 -5.18
N PHE A 181 -10.11 10.25 -3.97
CA PHE A 181 -11.33 9.80 -3.30
C PHE A 181 -12.05 11.02 -2.70
N PRO A 182 -12.80 11.78 -3.51
CA PRO A 182 -13.49 13.00 -3.03
C PRO A 182 -14.41 12.72 -1.85
N ASP A 183 -15.09 11.57 -1.88
CA ASP A 183 -16.04 11.09 -0.87
C ASP A 183 -15.37 10.28 0.26
N ALA A 184 -14.04 10.35 0.42
CA ALA A 184 -13.38 9.68 1.53
C ALA A 184 -13.81 10.28 2.88
N ASP A 185 -14.14 9.40 3.82
CA ASP A 185 -14.49 9.77 5.19
C ASP A 185 -13.21 9.93 6.01
N VAL A 186 -12.80 11.18 6.23
CA VAL A 186 -11.53 11.51 6.92
C VAL A 186 -11.76 11.79 8.39
N PHE A 187 -11.32 10.85 9.22
CA PHE A 187 -11.36 10.90 10.67
C PHE A 187 -10.02 11.41 11.24
N ARG A 188 -10.06 12.36 12.17
CA ARG A 188 -8.87 12.94 12.79
C ARG A 188 -8.91 12.78 14.32
N PHE A 189 -8.00 11.98 14.86
CA PHE A 189 -7.90 11.64 16.28
C PHE A 189 -6.45 11.71 16.78
N ASP A 190 -6.25 12.00 18.07
CA ASP A 190 -4.92 12.20 18.67
C ASP A 190 -4.20 10.86 18.87
N GLY A 191 -3.00 10.77 18.29
CA GLY A 191 -2.13 9.60 18.35
C GLY A 191 -2.57 8.46 17.45
N ALA A 192 -1.75 7.43 17.35
CA ALA A 192 -2.02 6.21 16.61
C ALA A 192 -1.69 4.95 17.43
N ARG A 193 -2.07 4.97 18.71
CA ARG A 193 -1.86 3.85 19.65
C ARG A 193 -2.86 2.72 19.41
N VAL A 194 -2.38 1.49 19.49
CA VAL A 194 -3.23 0.29 19.55
C VAL A 194 -3.04 -0.33 20.93
N VAL A 195 -4.09 -0.33 21.74
CA VAL A 195 -4.00 -0.79 23.14
C VAL A 195 -4.89 -2.01 23.33
N GLY A 196 -4.30 -3.11 23.77
CA GLY A 196 -5.01 -4.32 24.19
C GLY A 196 -5.05 -4.44 25.71
N LEU A 197 -6.17 -4.90 26.26
CA LEU A 197 -6.31 -5.32 27.65
C LEU A 197 -6.75 -6.80 27.65
N GLY A 198 -5.81 -7.70 27.91
CA GLY A 198 -6.00 -9.14 27.70
C GLY A 198 -6.44 -9.43 26.27
N ASP A 199 -7.63 -10.01 26.12
CA ASP A 199 -8.19 -10.47 24.85
C ASP A 199 -9.08 -9.46 24.12
N VAL A 200 -9.15 -8.22 24.59
CA VAL A 200 -9.94 -7.15 23.95
C VAL A 200 -9.10 -5.92 23.62
N VAL A 201 -9.49 -5.20 22.57
CA VAL A 201 -8.94 -3.87 22.28
C VAL A 201 -9.59 -2.86 23.21
N VAL A 202 -8.81 -2.01 23.86
CA VAL A 202 -9.30 -0.96 24.75
C VAL A 202 -10.16 0.05 23.98
N PHE A 203 -11.37 0.31 24.47
CA PHE A 203 -12.45 1.05 23.77
C PHE A 203 -12.90 0.48 22.41
N GLY A 204 -12.48 -0.74 22.07
CA GLY A 204 -13.01 -1.49 20.94
C GLY A 204 -14.50 -1.86 21.11
N ARG A 205 -15.04 -2.65 20.18
CA ARG A 205 -16.47 -3.04 20.16
C ARG A 205 -16.88 -3.86 21.38
N ARG A 206 -15.98 -4.73 21.85
CA ARG A 206 -16.22 -5.66 22.96
C ARG A 206 -15.60 -5.21 24.28
N PHE A 207 -15.11 -3.97 24.33
CA PHE A 207 -14.45 -3.47 25.52
C PHE A 207 -15.47 -3.10 26.59
N HIS A 208 -15.33 -3.72 27.76
CA HIS A 208 -16.05 -3.37 28.96
C HIS A 208 -15.08 -3.39 30.15
N GLY A 209 -15.22 -2.43 31.05
CA GLY A 209 -14.41 -2.34 32.28
C GLY A 209 -13.43 -1.17 32.31
N ASN A 210 -12.46 -1.28 33.22
CA ASN A 210 -11.52 -0.21 33.53
C ASN A 210 -10.36 -0.19 32.52
N ALA A 211 -10.25 0.91 31.77
CA ALA A 211 -9.15 1.12 30.84
C ALA A 211 -7.86 1.50 31.58
N PRO A 212 -6.68 1.16 31.04
CA PRO A 212 -5.43 1.76 31.49
C PRO A 212 -5.47 3.29 31.30
N ARG A 213 -4.65 4.02 32.07
CA ARG A 213 -4.50 5.46 31.89
C ARG A 213 -3.80 5.72 30.55
N LEU A 214 -4.54 6.32 29.63
CA LEU A 214 -4.06 6.67 28.30
C LEU A 214 -4.16 8.19 28.12
N ARG A 215 -3.30 8.75 27.26
CA ARG A 215 -3.46 10.12 26.79
C ARG A 215 -4.76 10.22 26.01
N GLU A 216 -5.64 11.15 26.35
CA GLU A 216 -6.87 11.43 25.62
C GLU A 216 -6.72 12.75 24.86
N GLY A 217 -7.42 12.90 23.74
CA GLY A 217 -7.43 14.13 22.97
C GLY A 217 -8.75 14.32 22.24
N PRO A 218 -9.27 15.56 22.14
CA PRO A 218 -10.53 15.82 21.46
C PRO A 218 -10.41 15.49 19.97
N THR A 219 -11.52 15.04 19.37
CA THR A 219 -11.59 14.85 17.92
C THR A 219 -11.33 16.17 17.20
N GLN A 220 -10.59 16.10 16.09
CA GLN A 220 -10.41 17.22 15.16
C GLN A 220 -11.09 16.95 13.81
N THR A 221 -11.96 15.93 13.77
CA THR A 221 -12.70 15.52 12.58
C THR A 221 -13.70 16.61 12.15
N ALA A 222 -13.63 17.02 10.90
CA ALA A 222 -14.52 18.02 10.29
C ALA A 222 -15.82 17.34 9.78
N LEU A 223 -16.89 17.42 10.55
CA LEU A 223 -18.14 16.68 10.32
C LEU A 223 -18.82 17.00 8.98
N GLU A 224 -18.68 18.24 8.54
CA GLU A 224 -19.18 18.77 7.28
C GLU A 224 -18.52 18.13 6.06
N THR A 225 -17.31 17.59 6.23
CA THR A 225 -16.52 16.97 5.15
C THR A 225 -16.74 15.45 5.03
N LEU A 226 -17.52 14.87 5.94
CA LEU A 226 -17.88 13.46 5.94
C LEU A 226 -19.12 13.21 5.10
N THR A 227 -19.22 12.02 4.52
CA THR A 227 -20.44 11.51 3.90
C THR A 227 -21.53 11.32 4.96
N PRO A 228 -22.81 11.14 4.57
CA PRO A 228 -23.86 10.79 5.54
C PRO A 228 -23.54 9.54 6.36
N ASN A 229 -22.93 8.54 5.74
CA ASN A 229 -22.45 7.34 6.44
C ASN A 229 -21.30 7.68 7.39
N GLY A 230 -20.31 8.43 6.93
CA GLY A 230 -19.18 8.90 7.75
C GLY A 230 -19.63 9.65 9.00
N ARG A 231 -20.65 10.53 8.89
CA ARG A 231 -21.24 11.21 10.05
C ARG A 231 -21.90 10.25 11.03
N SER A 232 -22.63 9.25 10.54
CA SER A 232 -23.20 8.19 11.39
C SER A 232 -22.12 7.40 12.12
N VAL A 233 -21.07 6.97 11.41
CA VAL A 233 -19.92 6.28 11.99
C VAL A 233 -19.22 7.15 13.03
N GLN A 234 -18.96 8.42 12.70
CA GLN A 234 -18.32 9.37 13.62
C GLN A 234 -19.09 9.50 14.93
N ALA A 235 -20.42 9.62 14.87
CA ALA A 235 -21.25 9.68 16.07
C ALA A 235 -21.10 8.41 16.96
N LYS A 236 -20.97 7.22 16.35
CA LYS A 236 -20.78 5.95 17.07
C LYS A 236 -19.38 5.78 17.65
N VAL A 237 -18.34 6.26 16.96
CA VAL A 237 -16.94 5.92 17.30
C VAL A 237 -16.18 7.04 18.00
N ARG A 238 -16.65 8.29 17.93
CA ARG A 238 -15.92 9.48 18.43
C ARG A 238 -15.36 9.29 19.84
N VAL A 239 -16.22 9.06 20.83
CA VAL A 239 -15.81 8.99 22.24
C VAL A 239 -14.83 7.84 22.47
N ALA A 240 -15.06 6.71 21.81
CA ALA A 240 -14.16 5.56 21.89
C ALA A 240 -12.78 5.86 21.27
N CYS A 241 -12.73 6.61 20.18
CA CYS A 241 -11.48 6.97 19.49
C CYS A 241 -10.72 8.10 20.17
N GLU A 242 -11.40 9.08 20.79
CA GLU A 242 -10.76 10.11 21.62
C GLU A 242 -9.96 9.49 22.78
N LYS A 243 -10.44 8.36 23.32
CA LYS A 243 -9.80 7.62 24.41
C LYS A 243 -8.86 6.51 23.95
N GLY A 244 -9.31 5.67 23.03
CA GLY A 244 -8.61 4.47 22.56
C GLY A 244 -7.85 4.61 21.24
N SER A 245 -7.93 5.77 20.57
CA SER A 245 -7.17 6.11 19.36
C SER A 245 -7.33 5.07 18.23
N LEU A 246 -6.27 4.81 17.47
CA LEU A 246 -6.26 3.95 16.29
C LEU A 246 -6.78 2.55 16.61
N GLY A 247 -6.45 1.99 17.77
CA GLY A 247 -6.93 0.68 18.20
C GLY A 247 -8.46 0.61 18.22
N ALA A 248 -9.09 1.55 18.91
CA ALA A 248 -10.55 1.63 19.02
C ALA A 248 -11.22 1.92 17.68
N TRP A 249 -10.63 2.82 16.88
CA TRP A 249 -11.12 3.15 15.54
C TRP A 249 -11.13 1.92 14.64
N MET A 250 -9.99 1.23 14.52
CA MET A 250 -9.84 0.06 13.68
C MET A 250 -10.78 -1.06 14.11
N ASP A 251 -10.82 -1.38 15.41
CA ASP A 251 -11.67 -2.46 15.92
C ASP A 251 -13.15 -2.23 15.61
N ARG A 252 -13.61 -0.97 15.69
CA ARG A 252 -14.99 -0.58 15.40
C ARG A 252 -15.29 -0.54 13.91
N LEU A 253 -14.40 0.01 13.09
CA LEU A 253 -14.61 0.12 11.65
C LEU A 253 -14.53 -1.22 10.90
N LEU A 254 -13.94 -2.26 11.50
CA LEU A 254 -14.07 -3.62 10.98
C LEU A 254 -15.53 -4.13 10.91
N ALA A 255 -16.48 -3.47 11.60
CA ALA A 255 -17.92 -3.75 11.50
C ALA A 255 -18.64 -2.88 10.46
N GLU A 256 -18.00 -1.82 9.99
CA GLU A 256 -18.62 -0.83 9.11
C GLU A 256 -18.35 -1.16 7.64
N SER A 257 -19.19 -0.66 6.74
CA SER A 257 -19.19 -1.02 5.32
C SER A 257 -18.13 -0.27 4.50
N TYR A 258 -16.88 -0.23 4.96
CA TYR A 258 -15.77 0.33 4.17
C TYR A 258 -15.02 -0.75 3.40
N ASP A 259 -14.57 -0.41 2.18
CA ASP A 259 -13.76 -1.32 1.36
C ASP A 259 -12.26 -1.15 1.66
N ALA A 260 -11.87 0.03 2.17
CA ALA A 260 -10.51 0.28 2.64
C ALA A 260 -10.48 1.12 3.91
N LEU A 261 -9.56 0.75 4.78
CA LEU A 261 -9.12 1.53 5.93
C LEU A 261 -7.71 2.05 5.62
N VAL A 262 -7.54 3.36 5.65
CA VAL A 262 -6.27 4.04 5.37
C VAL A 262 -5.81 4.72 6.65
N VAL A 263 -4.57 4.48 7.07
CA VAL A 263 -4.00 5.09 8.27
C VAL A 263 -2.79 5.91 7.90
N PHE A 264 -2.76 7.15 8.37
CA PHE A 264 -1.63 8.06 8.23
C PHE A 264 -1.10 8.45 9.61
N SER A 265 0.14 8.06 9.92
CA SER A 265 0.78 8.32 11.22
C SER A 265 2.31 8.26 11.10
N ASP A 266 3.02 8.66 12.14
CA ASP A 266 4.44 8.39 12.31
C ASP A 266 4.72 7.02 12.96
N PHE A 267 3.67 6.32 13.42
CA PHE A 267 3.68 5.01 14.10
C PHE A 267 4.59 4.92 15.34
N GLN A 268 4.88 6.05 16.00
CA GLN A 268 5.70 6.05 17.21
C GLN A 268 4.98 5.48 18.43
N ASP A 269 3.65 5.60 18.47
CA ASP A 269 2.83 5.20 19.61
C ASP A 269 2.78 3.70 19.89
N GLY A 270 2.86 2.89 18.84
CA GLY A 270 2.99 1.43 18.94
C GLY A 270 1.74 0.67 19.37
N VAL A 271 1.94 -0.63 19.50
CA VAL A 271 1.04 -1.59 20.14
C VAL A 271 1.44 -1.74 21.60
N ARG A 272 0.47 -1.61 22.50
CA ARG A 272 0.64 -1.76 23.95
C ARG A 272 -0.32 -2.82 24.46
N LEU A 273 0.18 -3.77 25.23
CA LEU A 273 -0.64 -4.81 25.83
C LEU A 273 -0.59 -4.68 27.34
N TYR A 274 -1.77 -4.69 27.93
CA TYR A 274 -2.00 -4.67 29.36
C TYR A 274 -2.65 -5.98 29.78
N GLU A 275 -2.31 -6.43 30.98
CA GLU A 275 -3.04 -7.49 31.68
C GLU A 275 -3.95 -6.88 32.73
N SER A 276 -5.15 -7.44 32.84
CA SER A 276 -6.02 -7.18 33.98
C SER A 276 -5.53 -8.03 35.16
N LYS A 277 -5.01 -7.38 36.19
CA LYS A 277 -4.81 -7.97 37.53
C LYS A 277 -5.77 -7.30 38.49
N LYS A 278 -6.02 -7.91 39.67
CA LYS A 278 -6.80 -7.26 40.74
C LYS A 278 -6.16 -5.88 41.05
N GLY A 279 -6.74 -4.79 40.54
CA GLY A 279 -6.18 -3.44 40.61
C GLY A 279 -6.06 -2.75 39.26
N GLU A 280 -5.08 -1.85 39.13
CA GLU A 280 -4.84 -1.10 37.88
C GLU A 280 -4.24 -2.01 36.79
N PRO A 281 -4.70 -1.87 35.52
CA PRO A 281 -4.12 -2.61 34.41
C PRO A 281 -2.60 -2.41 34.31
N LYS A 282 -1.85 -3.51 34.23
CA LYS A 282 -0.38 -3.47 34.15
C LYS A 282 0.08 -3.70 32.72
N MET A 283 0.93 -2.81 32.18
CA MET A 283 1.55 -3.00 30.87
C MET A 283 2.54 -4.17 30.93
N VAL A 284 2.38 -5.12 30.02
CA VAL A 284 3.25 -6.32 29.90
C VAL A 284 4.06 -6.31 28.60
N TYR A 285 3.60 -5.57 27.60
CA TYR A 285 4.31 -5.40 26.33
C TYR A 285 4.05 -4.02 25.74
N SER A 286 5.07 -3.43 25.12
CA SER A 286 4.95 -2.24 24.31
C SER A 286 6.09 -2.19 23.31
N ASP A 287 5.76 -1.98 22.03
CA ASP A 287 6.74 -1.70 20.98
C ASP A 287 6.75 -0.21 20.57
N SER A 288 6.18 0.67 21.41
CA SER A 288 6.25 2.11 21.23
C SER A 288 7.70 2.60 21.15
N SER A 289 7.95 3.61 20.32
CA SER A 289 9.23 4.29 20.29
C SER A 289 9.54 5.05 21.59
N TYR A 290 8.52 5.44 22.35
CA TYR A 290 8.68 6.19 23.61
C TYR A 290 8.96 5.31 24.81
N HIS A 291 8.36 4.12 24.86
CA HIS A 291 8.49 3.21 26.00
C HIS A 291 8.35 1.76 25.54
N LYS A 292 9.49 1.04 25.46
CA LYS A 292 9.53 -0.37 25.04
C LYS A 292 9.49 -1.29 26.25
N VAL A 293 8.61 -2.29 26.24
CA VAL A 293 8.39 -3.25 27.33
C VAL A 293 8.19 -4.64 26.75
N GLY A 294 8.67 -5.69 27.43
CA GLY A 294 8.28 -7.08 27.14
C GLY A 294 9.03 -7.76 25.99
N GLY A 295 10.01 -7.10 25.35
CA GLY A 295 10.84 -7.71 24.30
C GLY A 295 10.03 -8.13 23.06
N VAL A 296 10.16 -9.38 22.63
CA VAL A 296 9.38 -9.94 21.50
C VAL A 296 8.08 -10.54 22.02
N GLN A 297 6.95 -10.12 21.46
CA GLN A 297 5.65 -10.68 21.81
C GLN A 297 5.58 -12.17 21.45
N LYS A 298 5.18 -13.01 22.42
CA LYS A 298 4.93 -14.44 22.18
C LYS A 298 3.50 -14.64 21.66
N GLY A 299 3.36 -14.85 20.36
CA GLY A 299 2.08 -15.17 19.71
C GLY A 299 1.10 -13.99 19.65
N HIS A 300 -0.13 -14.28 19.23
CA HIS A 300 -1.20 -13.29 19.09
C HIS A 300 -2.29 -13.49 20.15
N THR A 301 -2.76 -12.39 20.73
CA THR A 301 -3.96 -12.38 21.56
C THR A 301 -5.20 -12.73 20.73
N ARG A 302 -6.34 -13.00 21.38
CA ARG A 302 -7.59 -13.25 20.66
C ARG A 302 -7.95 -12.11 19.70
N TRP A 303 -7.96 -10.86 20.15
CA TRP A 303 -8.32 -9.72 19.30
C TRP A 303 -7.37 -9.54 18.11
N GLN A 304 -6.07 -9.83 18.28
CA GLN A 304 -5.10 -9.76 17.18
C GLN A 304 -5.42 -10.80 16.09
N ARG A 305 -5.75 -12.03 16.49
CA ARG A 305 -6.17 -13.09 15.55
C ARG A 305 -7.44 -12.71 14.81
N GLU A 306 -8.43 -12.19 15.52
CA GLU A 306 -9.70 -11.77 14.91
C GLU A 306 -9.53 -10.61 13.93
N TRP A 307 -8.62 -9.67 14.19
CA TRP A 307 -8.26 -8.64 13.22
C TRP A 307 -7.63 -9.25 11.97
N LEU A 308 -6.64 -10.14 12.13
CA LEU A 308 -6.01 -10.83 11.01
C LEU A 308 -7.05 -11.59 10.17
N GLU A 309 -7.97 -12.30 10.81
CA GLU A 309 -9.08 -12.99 10.14
C GLU A 309 -10.05 -12.05 9.44
N ALA A 310 -10.38 -10.90 10.04
CA ALA A 310 -11.25 -9.90 9.43
C ALA A 310 -10.60 -9.29 8.18
N PHE A 311 -9.32 -8.95 8.26
CA PHE A 311 -8.56 -8.43 7.13
C PHE A 311 -8.35 -9.48 6.03
N ALA A 312 -8.14 -10.75 6.39
CA ALA A 312 -8.00 -11.84 5.43
C ALA A 312 -9.25 -12.07 4.55
N LYS A 313 -10.41 -11.49 4.91
CA LYS A 313 -11.65 -11.51 4.11
C LYS A 313 -11.69 -10.44 3.03
N ALA A 314 -10.77 -9.48 3.02
CA ALA A 314 -10.76 -8.41 2.03
C ALA A 314 -10.63 -8.87 0.58
N PRO A 315 -9.83 -9.91 0.26
CA PRO A 315 -9.74 -10.41 -1.10
C PRO A 315 -11.03 -11.05 -1.64
N SER A 316 -11.89 -11.60 -0.77
CA SER A 316 -13.23 -12.07 -1.15
C SER A 316 -14.29 -10.95 -1.13
N GLY A 317 -13.89 -9.72 -0.80
CA GLY A 317 -14.76 -8.55 -0.68
C GLY A 317 -15.67 -8.59 0.55
N ALA A 318 -15.31 -9.37 1.57
CA ALA A 318 -16.04 -9.50 2.83
C ALA A 318 -15.31 -8.85 4.02
N GLY A 319 -14.33 -7.99 3.74
CA GLY A 319 -13.59 -7.19 4.72
C GLY A 319 -12.86 -6.02 4.04
N PRO A 320 -12.36 -5.05 4.81
CA PRO A 320 -11.65 -3.90 4.25
C PRO A 320 -10.18 -4.23 3.93
N ARG A 321 -9.62 -3.57 2.92
CA ARG A 321 -8.17 -3.53 2.68
C ARG A 321 -7.50 -2.51 3.60
N LEU A 322 -6.35 -2.86 4.20
CA LEU A 322 -5.61 -1.97 5.09
C LEU A 322 -4.44 -1.30 4.37
N TYR A 323 -4.39 0.03 4.39
CA TYR A 323 -3.28 0.81 3.85
C TYR A 323 -2.64 1.65 4.94
N LEU A 324 -1.32 1.58 5.08
CA LEU A 324 -0.57 2.32 6.10
C LEU A 324 0.43 3.25 5.43
N TYR A 325 0.36 4.55 5.74
CA TYR A 325 1.30 5.55 5.28
C TYR A 325 2.10 6.08 6.46
N THR A 326 3.42 5.91 6.41
CA THR A 326 4.32 6.36 7.47
C THR A 326 5.21 7.51 7.06
N VAL A 327 5.34 8.50 7.94
CA VAL A 327 6.28 9.63 7.75
C VAL A 327 7.64 9.34 8.41
N GLN A 328 7.73 8.41 9.37
CA GLN A 328 8.95 8.24 10.18
C GLN A 328 9.30 6.81 10.57
N LYS A 329 8.46 6.12 11.36
CA LYS A 329 8.74 4.75 11.81
C LYS A 329 8.02 3.74 10.94
N GLU A 330 8.65 2.60 10.68
CA GLU A 330 7.91 1.49 10.11
C GLU A 330 6.75 1.10 11.04
N PRO A 331 5.56 0.82 10.48
CA PRO A 331 4.45 0.33 11.28
C PRO A 331 4.82 -0.95 12.01
N GLN A 332 4.21 -1.19 13.16
CA GLN A 332 4.46 -2.37 13.99
C GLN A 332 4.24 -3.67 13.19
N ALA A 333 5.02 -4.70 13.47
CA ALA A 333 4.97 -5.98 12.74
C ALA A 333 3.55 -6.57 12.68
N PHE A 334 2.78 -6.44 13.76
CA PHE A 334 1.38 -6.86 13.79
C PHE A 334 0.51 -6.09 12.77
N LEU A 335 0.66 -4.77 12.66
CA LEU A 335 -0.06 -3.96 11.67
C LEU A 335 0.36 -4.31 10.25
N GLN A 336 1.64 -4.60 10.02
CA GLN A 336 2.13 -5.08 8.73
C GLN A 336 1.53 -6.45 8.35
N ALA A 337 1.37 -7.35 9.33
CA ALA A 337 0.68 -8.63 9.11
C ALA A 337 -0.79 -8.43 8.71
N CYS A 338 -1.50 -7.47 9.32
CA CYS A 338 -2.85 -7.07 8.89
C CYS A 338 -2.89 -6.52 7.46
N VAL A 339 -1.91 -5.69 7.09
CA VAL A 339 -1.76 -5.19 5.71
C VAL A 339 -1.61 -6.35 4.73
N ALA A 340 -0.70 -7.29 5.03
CA ALA A 340 -0.45 -8.45 4.20
C ALA A 340 -1.70 -9.35 4.07
N ALA A 341 -2.38 -9.64 5.18
CA ALA A 341 -3.62 -10.42 5.19
C ALA A 341 -4.71 -9.79 4.32
N SER A 342 -4.82 -8.46 4.35
CA SER A 342 -5.82 -7.72 3.57
C SER A 342 -5.47 -7.56 2.08
N GLY A 343 -4.22 -7.83 1.67
CA GLY A 343 -3.72 -7.49 0.35
C GLY A 343 -3.68 -5.98 0.08
N GLY A 344 -3.49 -5.18 1.12
CA GLY A 344 -3.29 -3.73 1.04
C GLY A 344 -1.82 -3.36 0.84
N ALA A 345 -1.40 -2.19 1.33
CA ALA A 345 0.00 -1.75 1.20
C ALA A 345 0.48 -0.90 2.39
N SER A 346 1.75 -1.02 2.74
CA SER A 346 2.45 -0.11 3.65
C SER A 346 3.46 0.73 2.86
N THR A 347 3.39 2.05 2.98
CA THR A 347 4.17 2.99 2.16
C THR A 347 4.83 4.04 3.03
N SER A 348 6.14 4.24 2.83
CA SER A 348 6.85 5.37 3.41
C SER A 348 6.60 6.63 2.58
N VAL A 349 6.19 7.69 3.25
CA VAL A 349 6.02 9.05 2.72
C VAL A 349 6.93 10.04 3.45
N SER A 350 8.09 9.56 3.90
CA SER A 350 9.12 10.36 4.58
C SER A 350 9.58 11.57 3.77
N TRP A 351 9.43 11.54 2.45
CA TRP A 351 9.66 12.68 1.56
C TRP A 351 8.83 13.92 1.90
N LEU A 352 7.70 13.77 2.61
CA LEU A 352 6.90 14.89 3.14
C LEU A 352 7.68 15.75 4.15
N LYS A 353 8.68 15.19 4.84
CA LYS A 353 9.52 15.92 5.79
C LYS A 353 10.39 16.98 5.12
N ASN A 354 10.82 16.71 3.89
CA ASN A 354 11.79 17.55 3.19
C ASN A 354 11.13 18.57 2.26
N GLY A 355 9.81 18.79 2.38
CA GLY A 355 9.05 19.66 1.48
C GLY A 355 8.92 19.15 0.03
N GLY A 356 9.57 18.03 -0.31
CA GLY A 356 9.67 17.52 -1.67
C GLY A 356 8.31 17.09 -2.25
N ARG A 357 8.19 17.14 -3.58
CA ARG A 357 7.28 16.25 -4.32
C ARG A 357 8.03 14.94 -4.55
N LYS A 358 7.35 13.80 -4.44
CA LYS A 358 7.92 12.52 -4.86
C LYS A 358 8.39 12.69 -6.32
N ALA A 359 9.64 12.31 -6.64
CA ALA A 359 10.05 12.15 -8.02
C ALA A 359 9.06 11.17 -8.67
N SER A 360 8.34 11.62 -9.69
CA SER A 360 7.47 10.73 -10.47
C SER A 360 8.34 9.58 -11.03
N PRO A 361 7.84 8.33 -11.02
CA PRO A 361 8.53 7.24 -11.68
C PRO A 361 8.70 7.48 -13.18
#